data_AF-A0A8C9AFV7-F1
#
_entry.id   AF-A0A8C9AFV7-F1
#
_cell.length_a   1.000
_cell.length_b   1.000
_cell.length_c   1.000
_cell.angle_alpha   90.00
_cell.angle_beta   90.00
_cell.angle_gamma   90.00
#
_symmetry.space_group_name_H-M   'P 1'
#
loop_
_entity.id
_entity.type
_entity.pdbx_description
1 polymer ?
#
loop_
_entity_poly.entity_id
_entity_poly.type
_entity_poly.pdbx_seq_one_letter_code
_entity_poly.pdbx_strand_id
1 'polypeptide(L)'
;MAARVRLGRKRPLPVCPNPLFVRWLTEWRDEAASRGRRTRFVFQKALRSLRRYPLPLRSGKEAKILQHFGDGLCRMLDERLQQHQASGGDRVLDLPPGETCPAQEEPPAEVQDSSVPVPAQPKAGGSGSYWPARHSGARAVLLLLYQEHLNPNGHNFLTKEELLQRCTHKAPKVVPGSTQPWPALRSLLHRNLVLRTHRPARYSLTLEGLELAQKLAESESLSLLNVGGEGFQQPPLELGPGEYRVLLCVDIGETRGAGHRPELLRELQRLHVMHTVRKLHVGDFVWVAQETRPRNSARPGELVLNHIVERKRLDDLCSSIIDGRFREQKFRLKRCGLEHRIYLVEEQGSVHNLSLPESTLLQAVTNTQVIDGFFVKRTADIKESAAYLALMTRGLQRLYQGHTLRSRPWGIPGDPESGAGPSPNPLCSLLTFGDFNTGAMKNKAQSVREVFARQLMQVRGVSGEKAAALVDRYSTPASLLAAYDSCASPKDQETLLSTIKCGRLQRNLGPALSRTLAQLYCSCSPLT
;
A
#
# COMPACT_ATOMS: atom_id res chain seq x y z
N MET A 1 -21.58 -28.92 49.46
CA MET A 1 -22.27 -27.73 48.91
C MET A 1 -21.21 -26.71 48.51
N ALA A 2 -21.06 -26.43 47.21
CA ALA A 2 -20.08 -25.45 46.72
C ALA A 2 -20.62 -24.01 46.86
N ALA A 3 -19.81 -23.11 47.42
CA ALA A 3 -20.17 -21.72 47.63
C ALA A 3 -20.25 -20.96 46.29
N ARG A 4 -21.37 -20.24 46.08
CA ARG A 4 -21.62 -19.38 44.92
C ARG A 4 -20.64 -18.21 44.86
N VAL A 5 -19.90 -18.11 43.76
CA VAL A 5 -19.09 -16.93 43.41
C VAL A 5 -20.02 -15.74 43.15
N ARG A 6 -19.88 -14.67 43.96
CA ARG A 6 -20.59 -13.40 43.74
C ARG A 6 -19.82 -12.56 42.72
N LEU A 7 -20.39 -12.38 41.52
CA LEU A 7 -19.89 -11.41 40.54
C LEU A 7 -20.17 -9.99 41.08
N GLY A 8 -19.11 -9.21 41.30
CA GLY A 8 -19.19 -7.84 41.78
C GLY A 8 -19.92 -6.91 40.81
N ARG A 9 -20.72 -5.98 41.34
CA ARG A 9 -21.39 -4.93 40.56
C ARG A 9 -20.35 -4.02 39.90
N LYS A 10 -20.49 -3.76 38.59
CA LYS A 10 -19.66 -2.78 37.86
C LYS A 10 -19.85 -1.39 38.49
N ARG A 11 -18.75 -0.77 38.92
CA ARG A 11 -18.77 0.65 39.34
C ARG A 11 -19.05 1.53 38.11
N PRO A 12 -19.90 2.57 38.22
CA PRO A 12 -20.07 3.54 37.15
C PRO A 12 -18.72 4.20 36.83
N LEU A 13 -18.38 4.30 35.54
CA LEU A 13 -17.17 5.01 35.11
C LEU A 13 -17.43 6.53 35.20
N PRO A 14 -16.49 7.32 35.74
CA PRO A 14 -16.62 8.78 35.79
C PRO A 14 -16.64 9.38 34.38
N VAL A 15 -17.41 10.47 34.20
CA VAL A 15 -17.65 11.17 32.92
C VAL A 15 -16.37 11.60 32.19
N CYS A 16 -15.28 11.82 32.93
CA CYS A 16 -13.94 12.02 32.41
C CYS A 16 -12.92 11.23 33.27
N PRO A 17 -12.35 10.11 32.77
CA PRO A 17 -11.40 9.30 33.55
C PRO A 17 -10.09 10.02 33.92
N ASN A 18 -9.72 11.09 33.19
CA ASN A 18 -8.45 11.79 33.31
C ASN A 18 -8.62 13.33 33.34
N PRO A 19 -9.23 13.90 34.39
CA PRO A 19 -9.58 15.33 34.42
C PRO A 19 -8.37 16.27 34.41
N LEU A 20 -7.29 15.92 35.12
CA LEU A 20 -6.08 16.73 35.21
C LEU A 20 -5.35 16.84 33.87
N PHE A 21 -5.16 15.71 33.18
CA PHE A 21 -4.48 15.69 31.88
C PHE A 21 -5.29 16.39 30.79
N VAL A 22 -6.64 16.30 30.85
CA VAL A 22 -7.51 17.05 29.94
C VAL A 22 -7.37 18.56 30.17
N ARG A 23 -7.30 19.00 31.44
CA ARG A 23 -7.13 20.42 31.78
C ARG A 23 -5.79 20.96 31.25
N TRP A 24 -4.67 20.28 31.55
CA TRP A 24 -3.35 20.75 31.12
C TRP A 24 -3.16 20.75 29.59
N LEU A 25 -3.68 19.73 28.89
CA LEU A 25 -3.67 19.71 27.43
C LEU A 25 -4.53 20.83 26.81
N THR A 26 -5.59 21.25 27.50
CA THR A 26 -6.43 22.38 27.07
C THR A 26 -5.68 23.70 27.27
N GLU A 27 -5.08 23.91 28.46
CA GLU A 27 -4.25 25.08 28.76
C GLU A 27 -3.10 25.23 27.75
N TRP A 28 -2.36 24.16 27.46
CA TRP A 28 -1.25 24.19 26.49
C TRP A 28 -1.70 24.40 25.03
N ARG A 29 -2.90 23.92 24.68
CA ARG A 29 -3.51 24.19 23.36
C ARG A 29 -3.81 25.67 23.20
N ASP A 30 -4.41 26.28 24.21
CA ASP A 30 -4.86 27.67 24.17
C ASP A 30 -3.68 28.64 24.24
N GLU A 31 -2.65 28.32 25.03
CA GLU A 31 -1.38 29.05 25.04
C GLU A 31 -0.62 28.93 23.70
N ALA A 32 -0.64 27.75 23.07
CA ALA A 32 -0.06 27.58 21.74
C ALA A 32 -0.87 28.32 20.65
N ALA A 33 -2.19 28.44 20.81
CA ALA A 33 -3.06 29.16 19.91
C ALA A 33 -2.84 30.68 20.01
N SER A 34 -2.76 31.24 21.22
CA SER A 34 -2.50 32.67 21.44
C SER A 34 -1.13 33.10 20.93
N ARG A 35 -0.15 32.20 20.95
CA ARG A 35 1.21 32.43 20.42
C ARG A 35 1.40 32.05 18.95
N GLY A 36 0.34 31.65 18.24
CA GLY A 36 0.40 31.26 16.83
C GLY A 36 1.29 30.02 16.55
N ARG A 37 1.57 29.19 17.56
CA ARG A 37 2.47 28.03 17.45
C ARG A 37 1.73 26.83 16.83
N ARG A 38 2.41 26.12 15.93
CA ARG A 38 1.89 24.89 15.30
C ARG A 38 1.67 23.74 16.29
N THR A 39 2.23 23.81 17.49
CA THR A 39 2.05 22.81 18.56
C THR A 39 0.61 22.71 19.05
N ARG A 40 -0.24 23.72 18.80
CA ARG A 40 -1.68 23.67 19.10
C ARG A 40 -2.38 22.45 18.51
N PHE A 41 -1.98 22.05 17.29
CA PHE A 41 -2.57 20.91 16.59
C PHE A 41 -2.14 19.57 17.20
N VAL A 42 -0.97 19.53 17.86
CA VAL A 42 -0.48 18.34 18.57
C VAL A 42 -1.30 18.13 19.84
N PHE A 43 -1.47 19.18 20.65
CA PHE A 43 -2.29 19.12 21.87
C PHE A 43 -3.77 18.81 21.57
N GLN A 44 -4.31 19.39 20.49
CA GLN A 44 -5.68 19.10 20.05
C GLN A 44 -5.88 17.63 19.66
N LYS A 45 -4.91 17.01 18.99
CA LYS A 45 -4.96 15.58 18.64
C LYS A 45 -4.81 14.68 19.87
N ALA A 46 -3.89 15.01 20.79
CA ALA A 46 -3.71 14.28 22.05
C ALA A 46 -4.98 14.33 22.93
N LEU A 47 -5.65 15.49 22.99
CA LEU A 47 -6.89 15.67 23.75
C LEU A 47 -8.07 14.83 23.21
N ARG A 48 -8.19 14.67 21.89
CA ARG A 48 -9.17 13.75 21.29
C ARG A 48 -8.90 12.30 21.63
N SER A 49 -7.62 11.90 21.66
CA SER A 49 -7.19 10.55 22.02
C SER A 49 -7.47 10.24 23.49
N LEU A 50 -7.16 11.18 24.39
CA LEU A 50 -7.39 11.05 25.84
C LEU A 50 -8.88 10.99 26.21
N ARG A 51 -9.74 11.75 25.54
CA ARG A 51 -11.21 11.71 25.77
C ARG A 51 -11.87 10.40 25.37
N ARG A 52 -11.25 9.65 24.45
CA ARG A 52 -11.74 8.33 24.00
C ARG A 52 -11.25 7.19 24.89
N TYR A 53 -10.30 7.47 25.80
CA TYR A 53 -9.70 6.44 26.63
C TYR A 53 -10.47 6.24 27.95
N PRO A 54 -10.98 5.02 28.23
CA PRO A 54 -11.90 4.78 29.32
C PRO A 54 -11.24 4.56 30.69
N LEU A 55 -9.90 4.47 30.79
CA LEU A 55 -9.19 4.17 32.03
C LEU A 55 -8.39 5.38 32.56
N PRO A 56 -8.25 5.52 33.89
CA PRO A 56 -7.40 6.55 34.48
C PRO A 56 -5.92 6.25 34.22
N LEU A 57 -5.16 7.28 33.88
CA LEU A 57 -3.72 7.28 33.69
C LEU A 57 -3.06 7.96 34.90
N ARG A 58 -2.05 7.30 35.45
CA ARG A 58 -1.34 7.74 36.66
C ARG A 58 -0.03 8.46 36.36
N SER A 59 0.43 8.43 35.11
CA SER A 59 1.66 9.11 34.66
C SER A 59 1.61 9.45 33.17
N GLY A 60 2.44 10.40 32.76
CA GLY A 60 2.73 10.69 31.36
C GLY A 60 3.35 9.50 30.63
N LYS A 61 4.13 8.65 31.31
CA LYS A 61 4.63 7.37 30.76
C LYS A 61 3.50 6.41 30.38
N GLU A 62 2.47 6.29 31.22
CA GLU A 62 1.29 5.48 30.90
C GLU A 62 0.49 6.07 29.74
N ALA A 63 0.50 7.39 29.56
CA ALA A 63 -0.16 8.05 28.44
C ALA A 63 0.47 7.71 27.07
N LYS A 64 1.67 7.11 27.04
CA LYS A 64 2.33 6.66 25.80
C LYS A 64 1.56 5.57 25.05
N ILE A 65 0.65 4.87 25.73
CA ILE A 65 -0.26 3.90 25.09
C ILE A 65 -1.28 4.58 24.17
N LEU A 66 -1.51 5.89 24.35
CA LEU A 66 -2.48 6.67 23.59
C LEU A 66 -1.88 7.22 22.31
N GLN A 67 -2.68 7.25 21.24
CA GLN A 67 -2.27 7.86 19.98
C GLN A 67 -1.97 9.35 20.18
N HIS A 68 -0.90 9.83 19.54
CA HIS A 68 -0.44 11.21 19.59
C HIS A 68 0.23 11.66 20.91
N PHE A 69 0.60 10.73 21.79
CA PHE A 69 1.47 10.97 22.93
C PHE A 69 2.91 10.52 22.61
N GLY A 70 3.75 11.48 22.22
CA GLY A 70 5.18 11.26 22.02
C GLY A 70 5.99 11.51 23.29
N ASP A 71 7.27 11.12 23.30
CA ASP A 71 8.14 11.18 24.48
C ASP A 71 8.23 12.60 25.09
N GLY A 72 8.20 13.64 24.27
CA GLY A 72 8.17 15.04 24.74
C GLY A 72 6.88 15.40 25.49
N LEU A 73 5.73 14.97 25.00
CA LEU A 73 4.44 15.24 25.65
C LEU A 73 4.29 14.45 26.95
N CYS A 74 4.76 13.21 26.97
CA CYS A 74 4.80 12.37 28.17
C CYS A 74 5.66 12.99 29.27
N ARG A 75 6.85 13.51 28.93
CA ARG A 75 7.73 14.22 29.87
C ARG A 75 7.08 15.49 30.41
N MET A 76 6.47 16.31 29.55
CA MET A 76 5.75 17.51 29.99
C MET A 76 4.61 17.19 30.96
N LEU A 77 3.89 16.08 30.75
CA LEU A 77 2.83 15.63 31.65
C LEU A 77 3.38 15.11 32.98
N ASP A 78 4.48 14.38 32.97
CA ASP A 78 5.16 13.92 34.19
C ASP A 78 5.70 15.09 35.02
N GLU A 79 6.34 16.08 34.38
CA GLU A 79 6.84 17.29 35.04
C GLU A 79 5.70 18.11 35.66
N ARG A 80 4.57 18.26 34.93
CA ARG A 80 3.40 18.98 35.43
C ARG A 80 2.70 18.25 36.57
N LEU A 81 2.70 16.91 36.52
CA LEU A 81 2.17 16.07 37.58
C LEU A 81 3.04 16.18 38.86
N GLN A 82 4.36 16.21 38.71
CA GLN A 82 5.28 16.41 39.84
C GLN A 82 5.13 17.80 40.47
N GLN A 83 4.96 18.85 39.67
CA GLN A 83 4.65 20.20 40.15
C GLN A 83 3.32 20.23 40.94
N HIS A 84 2.28 19.60 40.40
CA HIS A 84 0.97 19.53 41.06
C HIS A 84 1.01 18.72 42.37
N GLN A 85 1.86 17.70 42.47
CA GLN A 85 2.07 16.95 43.70
C GLN A 85 2.86 17.75 44.75
N ALA A 86 3.83 18.56 44.31
CA ALA A 86 4.63 19.43 45.18
C ALA A 86 3.85 20.63 45.74
N SER A 87 2.83 21.12 45.02
CA SER A 87 2.00 22.27 45.43
C SER A 87 0.86 21.93 46.42
N GLY A 88 0.84 20.73 46.99
CA GLY A 88 -0.20 20.30 47.93
C GLY A 88 -1.47 19.86 47.20
N GLY A 89 -1.56 18.58 46.85
CA GLY A 89 -2.76 18.01 46.23
C GLY A 89 -3.93 18.00 47.21
N ASP A 90 -4.90 18.89 47.01
CA ASP A 90 -6.09 18.92 47.84
C ASP A 90 -7.12 17.86 47.44
N ARG A 91 -7.91 17.50 48.44
CA ARG A 91 -8.76 16.33 48.63
C ARG A 91 -9.68 15.95 47.47
N VAL A 92 -9.92 14.64 47.40
CA VAL A 92 -11.14 14.03 46.84
C VAL A 92 -12.36 14.85 47.28
N LEU A 93 -13.03 15.48 46.31
CA LEU A 93 -14.38 16.01 46.49
C LEU A 93 -15.33 15.14 45.67
N ASP A 94 -16.10 14.34 46.40
CA ASP A 94 -17.46 13.98 46.01
C ASP A 94 -18.25 15.26 45.73
N LEU A 95 -18.99 15.31 44.63
CA LEU A 95 -20.08 16.26 44.43
C LEU A 95 -21.38 15.49 44.08
N PRO A 96 -22.53 15.90 44.66
CA PRO A 96 -23.82 15.21 44.61
C PRO A 96 -24.57 15.46 43.28
N PRO A 97 -25.71 14.78 43.02
CA PRO A 97 -26.31 14.71 41.69
C PRO A 97 -27.21 15.90 41.38
N GLY A 98 -27.13 16.37 40.14
CA GLY A 98 -28.11 17.27 39.54
C GLY A 98 -27.59 18.69 39.38
N GLU A 99 -27.16 19.02 38.16
CA GLU A 99 -27.43 20.30 37.51
C GLU A 99 -27.07 20.17 36.03
N THR A 100 -28.12 20.05 35.21
CA THR A 100 -28.10 20.34 33.79
C THR A 100 -27.83 21.82 33.55
N CYS A 101 -27.12 22.15 32.46
CA CYS A 101 -27.40 23.24 31.49
C CYS A 101 -26.13 23.58 30.66
N PRO A 102 -26.24 24.24 29.51
CA PRO A 102 -26.93 23.80 28.30
C PRO A 102 -25.98 23.75 27.09
N ALA A 103 -26.37 23.00 26.06
CA ALA A 103 -25.86 23.21 24.72
C ALA A 103 -26.38 24.56 24.21
N GLN A 104 -25.49 25.44 23.77
CA GLN A 104 -25.85 26.50 22.83
C GLN A 104 -25.22 26.17 21.49
N GLU A 105 -26.08 25.68 20.61
CA GLU A 105 -25.98 25.87 19.17
C GLU A 105 -26.17 27.37 18.88
N GLU A 106 -25.31 27.94 18.05
CA GLU A 106 -25.65 29.11 17.26
C GLU A 106 -25.12 28.96 15.81
N PRO A 107 -25.79 29.60 14.83
CA PRO A 107 -25.92 29.14 13.44
C PRO A 107 -24.78 29.62 12.52
N PRO A 108 -24.78 29.21 11.23
CA PRO A 108 -23.69 29.54 10.31
C PRO A 108 -23.75 31.00 9.86
N ALA A 109 -22.68 31.75 10.13
CA ALA A 109 -22.48 33.10 9.60
C ALA A 109 -22.07 33.04 8.12
N GLU A 110 -22.84 33.76 7.31
CA GLU A 110 -22.61 34.08 5.91
C GLU A 110 -21.24 34.75 5.69
N VAL A 111 -20.50 34.30 4.68
CA VAL A 111 -19.25 34.93 4.26
C VAL A 111 -19.58 35.94 3.16
N GLN A 112 -19.53 37.22 3.51
CA GLN A 112 -19.55 38.33 2.56
C GLN A 112 -18.21 38.43 1.80
N ASP A 113 -18.36 38.66 0.50
CA ASP A 113 -17.33 38.99 -0.47
C ASP A 113 -16.46 40.15 0.01
N SER A 114 -15.14 39.95 0.01
CA SER A 114 -14.16 41.05 0.08
C SER A 114 -13.10 40.86 -0.99
N SER A 115 -13.35 41.58 -2.08
CA SER A 115 -12.47 41.86 -3.21
C SER A 115 -11.16 42.52 -2.79
N VAL A 116 -10.02 41.99 -3.25
CA VAL A 116 -8.75 42.73 -3.40
C VAL A 116 -7.97 42.15 -4.61
N PRO A 117 -6.99 42.87 -5.17
CA PRO A 117 -7.03 43.52 -6.46
C PRO A 117 -6.38 42.71 -7.60
N VAL A 118 -6.82 42.98 -8.82
CA VAL A 118 -6.29 42.44 -10.08
C VAL A 118 -4.81 42.84 -10.25
N PRO A 119 -3.87 41.88 -10.42
CA PRO A 119 -2.55 42.20 -10.95
C PRO A 119 -2.64 42.36 -12.47
N ALA A 120 -2.20 43.53 -12.94
CA ALA A 120 -2.16 43.96 -14.32
C ALA A 120 -1.60 42.93 -15.30
N GLN A 121 -2.26 42.78 -16.44
CA GLN A 121 -1.70 42.12 -17.62
C GLN A 121 -0.55 42.97 -18.20
N PRO A 122 0.65 42.40 -18.44
CA PRO A 122 1.67 43.05 -19.25
C PRO A 122 1.37 42.88 -20.74
N LYS A 123 1.70 43.94 -21.48
CA LYS A 123 1.39 44.23 -22.88
C LYS A 123 1.92 43.20 -23.88
N ALA A 124 1.15 43.03 -24.97
CA ALA A 124 1.51 42.26 -26.16
C ALA A 124 2.77 42.81 -26.85
N GLY A 125 3.63 41.91 -27.34
CA GLY A 125 4.77 42.27 -28.17
C GLY A 125 5.45 41.05 -28.81
N GLY A 126 5.37 40.96 -30.14
CA GLY A 126 6.34 40.23 -30.98
C GLY A 126 5.92 38.84 -31.47
N SER A 127 5.22 38.79 -32.60
CA SER A 127 4.99 37.59 -33.41
C SER A 127 6.31 37.03 -33.95
N GLY A 128 6.90 36.08 -33.24
CA GLY A 128 7.98 35.25 -33.73
C GLY A 128 7.74 33.81 -33.29
N SER A 129 7.50 32.91 -34.24
CA SER A 129 7.24 31.49 -33.98
C SER A 129 8.38 30.88 -33.15
N TYR A 130 8.17 30.75 -31.84
CA TYR A 130 9.19 30.25 -30.93
C TYR A 130 9.34 28.74 -31.10
N TRP A 131 10.49 28.32 -31.62
CA TRP A 131 10.84 26.90 -31.73
C TRP A 131 12.02 26.55 -30.80
N PRO A 132 11.81 25.77 -29.73
CA PRO A 132 12.87 25.44 -28.80
C PRO A 132 13.85 24.41 -29.38
N ALA A 133 15.16 24.65 -29.19
CA ALA A 133 16.22 23.79 -29.69
C ALA A 133 16.11 22.34 -29.16
N ARG A 134 16.56 21.35 -29.95
CA ARG A 134 16.38 19.90 -29.69
C ARG A 134 16.87 19.42 -28.31
N HIS A 135 17.86 20.09 -27.72
CA HIS A 135 18.43 19.73 -26.41
C HIS A 135 18.20 20.82 -25.34
N SER A 136 17.26 21.73 -25.55
CA SER A 136 16.98 22.81 -24.59
C SER A 136 16.06 22.34 -23.45
N GLY A 137 16.32 22.84 -22.23
CA GLY A 137 15.46 22.58 -21.07
C GLY A 137 14.01 23.03 -21.27
N ALA A 138 13.76 24.02 -22.12
CA ALA A 138 12.42 24.48 -22.49
C ALA A 138 11.64 23.43 -23.28
N ARG A 139 12.28 22.73 -24.23
CA ARG A 139 11.67 21.65 -25.01
C ARG A 139 11.31 20.45 -24.12
N ALA A 140 12.18 20.09 -23.18
CA ALA A 140 11.94 19.00 -22.24
C ALA A 140 10.73 19.27 -21.32
N VAL A 141 10.59 20.49 -20.82
CA VAL A 141 9.45 20.90 -19.97
C VAL A 141 8.13 20.84 -20.75
N LEU A 142 8.09 21.30 -22.00
CA LEU A 142 6.87 21.28 -22.84
C LEU A 142 6.41 19.83 -23.13
N LEU A 143 7.34 18.93 -23.50
CA LEU A 143 7.02 17.53 -23.77
C LEU A 143 6.56 16.77 -22.50
N LEU A 144 7.13 17.09 -21.34
CA LEU A 144 6.73 16.48 -20.06
C LEU A 144 5.32 16.91 -19.64
N LEU A 145 4.98 18.20 -19.80
CA LEU A 145 3.65 18.68 -19.49
C LEU A 145 2.61 18.16 -20.50
N TYR A 146 3.00 17.99 -21.77
CA TYR A 146 2.12 17.42 -22.81
C TYR A 146 1.82 15.93 -22.54
N GLN A 147 2.81 15.15 -22.12
CA GLN A 147 2.61 13.75 -21.71
C GLN A 147 1.71 13.62 -20.49
N GLU A 148 1.79 14.57 -19.53
CA GLU A 148 0.88 14.56 -18.39
C GLU A 148 -0.55 14.95 -18.79
N HIS A 149 -0.71 15.84 -19.79
CA HIS A 149 -2.01 16.22 -20.33
C HIS A 149 -2.70 15.08 -21.09
N LEU A 150 -1.92 14.21 -21.75
CA LEU A 150 -2.43 13.02 -22.45
C LEU A 150 -2.79 11.85 -21.53
N ASN A 151 -2.44 11.92 -20.24
CA ASN A 151 -2.76 10.86 -19.28
C ASN A 151 -4.22 10.99 -18.80
N PRO A 152 -5.12 10.03 -19.10
CA PRO A 152 -6.54 10.12 -18.71
C PRO A 152 -6.78 10.02 -17.20
N ASN A 153 -5.77 9.61 -16.43
CA ASN A 153 -5.78 9.56 -14.96
C ASN A 153 -4.91 10.66 -14.30
N GLY A 154 -4.34 11.59 -15.09
CA GLY A 154 -3.44 12.66 -14.62
C GLY A 154 -4.18 13.94 -14.24
N HIS A 155 -3.57 14.78 -13.41
CA HIS A 155 -4.20 16.02 -12.93
C HIS A 155 -3.99 17.25 -13.84
N ASN A 156 -3.49 17.09 -15.08
CA ASN A 156 -3.20 18.18 -16.04
C ASN A 156 -2.24 19.28 -15.54
N PHE A 157 -1.59 19.07 -14.40
CA PHE A 157 -0.61 19.98 -13.83
C PHE A 157 0.55 19.21 -13.20
N LEU A 158 1.72 19.85 -13.13
CA LEU A 158 2.89 19.33 -12.42
C LEU A 158 3.40 20.36 -11.41
N THR A 159 3.80 19.90 -10.23
CA THR A 159 4.49 20.74 -9.25
C THR A 159 5.96 20.96 -9.62
N LYS A 160 6.58 21.97 -8.98
CA LYS A 160 8.01 22.27 -9.13
C LYS A 160 8.88 21.05 -8.83
N GLU A 161 8.54 20.30 -7.79
CA GLU A 161 9.27 19.12 -7.34
C GLU A 161 9.14 17.96 -8.33
N GLU A 162 7.93 17.73 -8.88
CA GLU A 162 7.66 16.69 -9.88
C GLU A 162 8.32 16.98 -11.23
N LEU A 163 8.33 18.24 -11.67
CA LEU A 163 9.05 18.66 -12.88
C LEU A 163 10.56 18.42 -12.74
N LEU A 164 11.14 18.74 -11.58
CA LEU A 164 12.57 18.54 -11.33
C LEU A 164 12.92 17.04 -11.32
N GLN A 165 12.11 16.24 -10.64
CA GLN A 165 12.29 14.79 -10.57
C GLN A 165 12.17 14.12 -11.95
N ARG A 166 11.22 14.56 -12.79
CA ARG A 166 11.04 13.96 -14.13
C ARG A 166 12.08 14.44 -15.15
N CYS A 167 12.57 15.67 -15.02
CA CYS A 167 13.67 16.16 -15.85
C CYS A 167 14.98 15.41 -15.59
N THR A 168 15.26 14.99 -14.35
CA THR A 168 16.46 14.18 -14.04
C THR A 168 16.35 12.74 -14.53
N HIS A 169 15.13 12.19 -14.61
CA HIS A 169 14.91 10.80 -15.03
C HIS A 169 14.84 10.59 -16.57
N LYS A 170 14.60 11.63 -17.38
CA LYS A 170 14.39 11.51 -18.85
C LYS A 170 15.51 12.07 -19.75
N ALA A 171 16.60 12.63 -19.22
CA ALA A 171 17.69 13.16 -20.04
C ALA A 171 18.92 12.22 -20.07
N PRO A 172 19.09 11.35 -21.09
CA PRO A 172 20.38 10.76 -21.40
C PRO A 172 21.19 11.72 -22.30
N LYS A 173 22.42 12.04 -21.87
CA LYS A 173 23.44 12.86 -22.56
C LYS A 173 23.10 14.36 -22.73
N VAL A 174 23.31 15.14 -21.66
CA VAL A 174 23.71 16.55 -21.78
C VAL A 174 24.96 16.76 -20.93
N VAL A 175 25.96 17.39 -21.53
CA VAL A 175 27.25 17.76 -20.90
C VAL A 175 27.01 18.46 -19.56
N PRO A 176 27.76 18.16 -18.48
CA PRO A 176 27.55 18.76 -17.16
C PRO A 176 28.04 20.21 -17.20
N GLY A 177 27.15 21.12 -17.58
CA GLY A 177 27.46 22.55 -17.59
C GLY A 177 26.72 23.36 -18.63
N SER A 178 25.39 23.26 -18.72
CA SER A 178 24.55 24.39 -19.15
C SER A 178 23.07 24.07 -18.98
N THR A 179 22.34 25.04 -18.41
CA THR A 179 20.87 25.14 -18.34
C THR A 179 20.18 24.33 -17.24
N GLN A 180 20.11 24.92 -16.04
CA GLN A 180 19.06 24.56 -15.09
C GLN A 180 17.67 24.71 -15.76
N PRO A 181 16.68 23.85 -15.46
CA PRO A 181 15.34 23.93 -16.05
C PRO A 181 14.58 25.23 -15.72
N TRP A 182 15.02 25.94 -14.68
CA TRP A 182 14.32 27.09 -14.09
C TRP A 182 14.41 28.39 -14.91
N PRO A 183 15.59 28.79 -15.44
CA PRO A 183 15.68 29.83 -16.46
C PRO A 183 14.73 29.58 -17.64
N ALA A 184 14.67 28.34 -18.13
CA ALA A 184 13.80 27.95 -19.24
C ALA A 184 12.30 28.05 -18.87
N LEU A 185 11.90 27.58 -17.68
CA LEU A 185 10.52 27.69 -17.21
C LEU A 185 10.07 29.16 -17.02
N ARG A 186 10.97 30.04 -16.55
CA ARG A 186 10.69 31.49 -16.47
C ARG A 186 10.48 32.10 -17.85
N SER A 187 11.29 31.71 -18.83
CA SER A 187 11.11 32.13 -20.22
C SER A 187 9.80 31.62 -20.83
N LEU A 188 9.38 30.39 -20.50
CA LEU A 188 8.11 29.81 -20.96
C LEU A 188 6.88 30.49 -20.31
N LEU A 189 6.96 30.86 -19.03
CA LEU A 189 5.93 31.66 -18.34
C LEU A 189 5.83 33.07 -18.95
N HIS A 190 6.96 33.71 -19.25
CA HIS A 190 6.98 35.04 -19.84
C HIS A 190 6.45 35.07 -21.28
N ARG A 191 6.56 33.94 -22.00
CA ARG A 191 6.07 33.75 -23.38
C ARG A 191 4.66 33.16 -23.44
N ASN A 192 3.95 33.05 -22.31
CA ASN A 192 2.58 32.54 -22.23
C ASN A 192 2.40 31.08 -22.74
N LEU A 193 3.43 30.24 -22.64
CA LEU A 193 3.38 28.82 -23.06
C LEU A 193 3.09 27.87 -21.88
N VAL A 194 3.27 28.34 -20.65
CA VAL A 194 3.02 27.58 -19.42
C VAL A 194 2.33 28.52 -18.42
N LEU A 195 1.31 28.04 -17.73
CA LEU A 195 0.59 28.74 -16.66
C LEU A 195 1.11 28.30 -15.30
N ARG A 196 1.07 29.20 -14.32
CA ARG A 196 1.32 28.89 -12.90
C ARG A 196 0.07 29.17 -12.08
N THR A 197 -0.49 28.13 -11.45
CA THR A 197 -1.70 28.20 -10.61
C THR A 197 -1.41 27.75 -9.17
N HIS A 198 -2.19 28.23 -8.19
CA HIS A 198 -2.17 27.86 -6.75
C HIS A 198 -0.85 28.07 -5.94
N ARG A 199 -0.95 27.86 -4.62
CA ARG A 199 0.18 27.66 -3.67
C ARG A 199 -0.05 26.35 -2.90
N PRO A 200 0.82 25.33 -3.04
CA PRO A 200 2.08 25.30 -3.81
C PRO A 200 1.89 25.44 -5.33
N ALA A 201 2.91 25.94 -6.01
CA ALA A 201 2.84 26.31 -7.42
C ALA A 201 2.68 25.08 -8.34
N ARG A 202 1.61 25.09 -9.14
CA ARG A 202 1.29 24.09 -10.16
C ARG A 202 1.50 24.69 -11.54
N TYR A 203 2.12 23.93 -12.43
CA TYR A 203 2.41 24.33 -13.80
C TYR A 203 1.58 23.51 -14.79
N SER A 204 0.89 24.17 -15.71
CA SER A 204 0.09 23.53 -16.77
C SER A 204 0.34 24.22 -18.12
N LEU A 205 0.05 23.56 -19.24
CA LEU A 205 0.20 24.17 -20.57
C LEU A 205 -0.94 25.17 -20.84
N THR A 206 -0.64 26.24 -21.57
CA THR A 206 -1.66 27.05 -22.27
C THR A 206 -2.08 26.37 -23.56
N LEU A 207 -3.15 26.86 -24.20
CA LEU A 207 -3.57 26.37 -25.53
C LEU A 207 -2.43 26.53 -26.57
N GLU A 208 -1.75 27.68 -26.58
CA GLU A 208 -0.58 27.92 -27.44
C GLU A 208 0.60 26.99 -27.08
N GLY A 209 0.81 26.73 -25.78
CA GLY A 209 1.83 25.78 -25.31
C GLY A 209 1.53 24.33 -25.69
N LEU A 210 0.25 23.96 -25.74
CA LEU A 210 -0.21 22.63 -26.14
C LEU A 210 0.02 22.39 -27.64
N GLU A 211 -0.35 23.34 -28.49
CA GLU A 211 -0.13 23.24 -29.94
C GLU A 211 1.36 23.15 -30.28
N LEU A 212 2.20 23.94 -29.61
CA LEU A 212 3.65 23.88 -29.80
C LEU A 212 4.20 22.54 -29.31
N ALA A 213 3.75 22.04 -28.15
CA ALA A 213 4.19 20.77 -27.62
C ALA A 213 3.75 19.58 -28.50
N GLN A 214 2.56 19.64 -29.10
CA GLN A 214 2.08 18.67 -30.06
C GLN A 214 2.95 18.65 -31.33
N LYS A 215 3.20 19.82 -31.94
CA LYS A 215 4.10 19.93 -33.12
C LYS A 215 5.51 19.41 -32.82
N LEU A 216 6.00 19.62 -31.60
CA LEU A 216 7.29 19.08 -31.15
C LEU A 216 7.26 17.55 -30.99
N ALA A 217 6.19 16.99 -30.44
CA ALA A 217 6.00 15.54 -30.26
C ALA A 217 5.83 14.80 -31.59
N GLU A 218 5.12 15.40 -32.54
CA GLU A 218 4.97 14.88 -33.91
C GLU A 218 6.32 14.87 -34.64
N SER A 219 7.14 15.91 -34.48
CA SER A 219 8.51 15.94 -35.04
C SER A 219 9.45 14.89 -34.44
N GLU A 220 9.23 14.50 -33.18
CA GLU A 220 9.97 13.43 -32.48
C GLU A 220 9.47 12.04 -32.91
N SER A 221 8.17 11.90 -33.12
CA SER A 221 7.56 10.66 -33.64
C SER A 221 7.96 10.40 -35.09
N LEU A 222 8.00 11.43 -35.94
CA LEU A 222 8.47 11.32 -37.34
C LEU A 222 9.96 10.95 -37.44
N SER A 223 10.77 11.31 -36.44
CA SER A 223 12.18 10.89 -36.39
C SER A 223 12.37 9.48 -35.82
N LEU A 224 11.39 8.94 -35.09
CA LEU A 224 11.35 7.54 -34.66
C LEU A 224 10.74 6.61 -35.74
N LEU A 225 9.84 7.12 -36.59
CA LEU A 225 9.18 6.36 -37.66
C LEU A 225 10.11 6.01 -38.85
N ASN A 226 11.28 6.66 -38.96
CA ASN A 226 12.31 6.28 -39.93
C ASN A 226 13.18 5.08 -39.50
N VAL A 227 12.89 4.50 -38.34
CA VAL A 227 13.33 3.15 -37.95
C VAL A 227 12.05 2.33 -37.75
N GLY A 228 11.46 1.90 -38.86
CA GLY A 228 10.20 1.16 -38.89
C GLY A 228 10.23 -0.07 -37.97
N GLY A 229 9.12 -0.54 -37.41
CA GLY A 229 7.75 -0.41 -37.89
C GLY A 229 7.11 -1.79 -37.98
N GLU A 230 7.19 -2.55 -36.90
CA GLU A 230 6.37 -3.74 -36.63
C GLU A 230 5.92 -3.64 -35.17
N GLY A 231 4.70 -4.08 -34.85
CA GLY A 231 4.11 -3.93 -33.52
C GLY A 231 5.07 -4.45 -32.43
N PHE A 232 5.42 -3.59 -31.46
CA PHE A 232 6.31 -3.94 -30.35
C PHE A 232 5.65 -4.94 -29.39
N GLN A 233 5.53 -6.21 -29.79
CA GLN A 233 5.87 -7.28 -28.85
C GLN A 233 7.38 -7.20 -28.69
N GLN A 234 7.87 -6.85 -27.49
CA GLN A 234 9.29 -7.06 -27.22
C GLN A 234 9.58 -8.54 -27.48
N PRO A 235 10.62 -8.88 -28.27
CA PRO A 235 10.95 -10.28 -28.48
C PRO A 235 11.18 -10.94 -27.11
N PRO A 236 10.71 -12.19 -26.93
CA PRO A 236 10.85 -12.88 -25.66
C PRO A 236 12.33 -12.89 -25.26
N LEU A 237 12.61 -12.44 -24.04
CA LEU A 237 13.96 -12.39 -23.49
C LEU A 237 14.48 -13.82 -23.39
N GLU A 238 15.56 -14.12 -24.09
CA GLU A 238 16.29 -15.37 -24.02
C GLU A 238 17.69 -15.11 -23.47
N LEU A 239 18.12 -15.92 -22.50
CA LEU A 239 19.43 -15.85 -21.86
C LEU A 239 20.12 -17.21 -22.01
N GLY A 240 21.15 -17.28 -22.85
CA GLY A 240 21.93 -18.48 -23.07
C GLY A 240 22.89 -18.81 -21.91
N PRO A 241 23.46 -20.03 -21.88
CA PRO A 241 24.43 -20.41 -20.86
C PRO A 241 25.65 -19.46 -20.86
N GLY A 242 25.98 -18.89 -19.70
CA GLY A 242 27.08 -17.92 -19.55
C GLY A 242 26.70 -16.47 -19.85
N GLU A 243 25.53 -16.22 -20.45
CA GLU A 243 25.01 -14.87 -20.71
C GLU A 243 24.25 -14.28 -19.52
N TYR A 244 24.05 -15.07 -18.46
CA TYR A 244 23.41 -14.64 -17.23
C TYR A 244 24.14 -15.13 -15.99
N ARG A 245 23.82 -14.49 -14.87
CA ARG A 245 24.20 -14.92 -13.53
C ARG A 245 22.97 -15.03 -12.64
N VAL A 246 22.92 -16.06 -11.82
CA VAL A 246 21.87 -16.21 -10.79
C VAL A 246 22.33 -15.53 -9.51
N LEU A 247 21.55 -14.57 -9.03
CA LEU A 247 21.80 -13.86 -7.78
C LEU A 247 20.57 -13.82 -6.88
N LEU A 248 20.82 -13.69 -5.58
CA LEU A 248 19.79 -13.51 -4.57
C LEU A 248 19.24 -12.07 -4.63
N CYS A 249 17.93 -11.91 -4.56
CA CYS A 249 17.27 -10.62 -4.42
C CYS A 249 16.59 -10.55 -3.05
N VAL A 250 16.99 -9.58 -2.24
CA VAL A 250 16.54 -9.36 -0.87
C VAL A 250 15.57 -8.17 -0.84
N ASP A 251 14.40 -8.32 -0.20
CA ASP A 251 13.49 -7.18 -0.01
C ASP A 251 14.11 -6.10 0.88
N ILE A 252 13.86 -4.83 0.54
CA ILE A 252 14.29 -3.68 1.34
C ILE A 252 13.77 -3.76 2.79
N GLY A 253 12.59 -4.34 3.02
CA GLY A 253 12.02 -4.56 4.35
C GLY A 253 12.88 -5.41 5.26
N GLU A 254 13.63 -6.36 4.70
CA GLU A 254 14.60 -7.18 5.44
C GLU A 254 15.89 -6.43 5.77
N THR A 255 16.08 -5.23 5.22
CA THR A 255 17.31 -4.43 5.40
C THR A 255 17.09 -3.13 6.19
N ARG A 256 15.85 -2.62 6.23
CA ARG A 256 15.50 -1.35 6.88
C ARG A 256 14.70 -1.59 8.16
N GLY A 257 15.35 -1.39 9.31
CA GLY A 257 14.73 -1.44 10.64
C GLY A 257 15.77 -1.34 11.76
N ALA A 258 15.34 -0.99 12.97
CA ALA A 258 16.21 -1.03 14.15
C ALA A 258 16.54 -2.49 14.52
N GLY A 259 17.79 -2.77 14.93
CA GLY A 259 18.23 -4.08 15.40
C GLY A 259 18.79 -5.00 14.31
N HIS A 260 18.41 -6.29 14.35
CA HIS A 260 19.05 -7.44 13.67
C HIS A 260 19.00 -7.49 12.13
N ARG A 261 18.37 -6.54 11.44
CA ARG A 261 18.16 -6.56 9.97
C ARG A 261 19.40 -6.24 9.11
N PRO A 262 20.36 -5.39 9.52
CA PRO A 262 21.63 -5.23 8.84
C PRO A 262 22.56 -6.45 9.01
N GLU A 263 22.31 -7.31 10.00
CA GLU A 263 23.14 -8.50 10.28
C GLU A 263 23.01 -9.53 9.16
N LEU A 264 21.82 -9.70 8.59
CA LEU A 264 21.60 -10.62 7.48
C LEU A 264 22.47 -10.25 6.26
N LEU A 265 22.53 -8.98 5.88
CA LEU A 265 23.37 -8.54 4.76
C LEU A 265 24.85 -8.76 5.04
N ARG A 266 25.31 -8.49 6.27
CA ARG A 266 26.71 -8.73 6.66
C ARG A 266 27.06 -10.21 6.61
N GLU A 267 26.17 -11.09 7.06
CA GLU A 267 26.38 -12.53 6.98
C GLU A 267 26.36 -13.04 5.54
N LEU A 268 25.46 -12.53 4.68
CA LEU A 268 25.46 -12.86 3.25
C LEU A 268 26.74 -12.41 2.55
N GLN A 269 27.28 -11.23 2.91
CA GLN A 269 28.58 -10.74 2.43
C GLN A 269 29.73 -11.64 2.91
N ARG A 270 29.73 -12.01 4.20
CA ARG A 270 30.73 -12.94 4.79
C ARG A 270 30.72 -14.30 4.09
N LEU A 271 29.54 -14.78 3.67
CA LEU A 271 29.35 -16.02 2.94
C LEU A 271 29.60 -15.90 1.42
N HIS A 272 30.04 -14.72 0.95
CA HIS A 272 30.35 -14.42 -0.44
C HIS A 272 29.14 -14.65 -1.38
N VAL A 273 27.94 -14.31 -0.92
CA VAL A 273 26.71 -14.45 -1.71
C VAL A 273 26.51 -13.20 -2.57
N MET A 274 26.49 -13.36 -3.88
CA MET A 274 26.07 -12.30 -4.79
C MET A 274 24.58 -12.02 -4.58
N HIS A 275 24.25 -10.79 -4.17
CA HIS A 275 22.89 -10.39 -3.88
C HIS A 275 22.60 -8.96 -4.33
N THR A 276 21.32 -8.65 -4.52
CA THR A 276 20.80 -7.29 -4.71
C THR A 276 19.72 -6.99 -3.69
N VAL A 277 19.57 -5.72 -3.33
CA VAL A 277 18.51 -5.25 -2.41
C VAL A 277 17.51 -4.45 -3.22
N ARG A 278 16.25 -4.88 -3.26
CA ARG A 278 15.18 -4.27 -4.08
C ARG A 278 13.86 -4.26 -3.34
N LYS A 279 12.89 -3.46 -3.79
CA LYS A 279 11.53 -3.56 -3.26
C LYS A 279 10.81 -4.72 -3.92
N LEU A 280 10.52 -5.76 -3.14
CA LEU A 280 9.62 -6.83 -3.52
C LEU A 280 8.20 -6.49 -3.02
N HIS A 281 7.21 -6.70 -3.89
CA HIS A 281 5.81 -6.56 -3.50
C HIS A 281 5.30 -7.83 -2.77
N VAL A 282 5.88 -9.00 -3.02
CA VAL A 282 5.53 -10.27 -2.37
C VAL A 282 6.81 -11.08 -2.10
N GLY A 283 6.87 -11.74 -0.94
CA GLY A 283 8.05 -12.47 -0.47
C GLY A 283 9.18 -11.57 0.01
N ASP A 284 10.11 -12.17 0.73
CA ASP A 284 11.27 -11.50 1.31
C ASP A 284 12.54 -11.80 0.51
N PHE A 285 12.60 -12.97 -0.12
CA PHE A 285 13.71 -13.35 -1.00
C PHE A 285 13.21 -14.05 -2.27
N VAL A 286 13.85 -13.71 -3.39
CA VAL A 286 13.70 -14.40 -4.68
C VAL A 286 15.07 -14.51 -5.35
N TRP A 287 15.18 -15.33 -6.39
CA TRP A 287 16.39 -15.40 -7.21
C TRP A 287 16.10 -14.87 -8.60
N VAL A 288 17.04 -14.09 -9.16
CA VAL A 288 16.94 -13.56 -10.51
C VAL A 288 18.13 -14.01 -11.34
N ALA A 289 17.85 -14.47 -12.56
CA ALA A 289 18.82 -14.64 -13.62
C ALA A 289 18.95 -13.29 -14.33
N GLN A 290 20.07 -12.62 -14.10
CA GLN A 290 20.38 -11.31 -14.66
C GLN A 290 21.42 -11.44 -15.76
N GLU A 291 21.15 -10.82 -16.90
CA GLU A 291 22.06 -10.73 -18.04
C GLU A 291 23.43 -10.14 -17.63
N THR A 292 24.52 -10.77 -18.07
CA THR A 292 25.89 -10.36 -17.74
C THR A 292 26.38 -9.21 -18.61
N ARG A 293 25.95 -9.17 -19.88
CA ARG A 293 26.34 -8.18 -20.89
C ARG A 293 25.12 -7.52 -21.55
N PRO A 294 24.36 -6.70 -20.80
CA PRO A 294 23.15 -6.09 -21.33
C PRO A 294 23.44 -5.07 -22.42
N ARG A 295 22.59 -5.07 -23.46
CA ARG A 295 22.58 -4.01 -24.49
C ARG A 295 22.38 -2.62 -23.88
N ASN A 296 21.64 -2.55 -22.77
CA ASN A 296 21.42 -1.35 -21.98
C ASN A 296 21.71 -1.61 -20.51
N SER A 297 22.85 -1.11 -20.00
CA SER A 297 23.25 -1.27 -18.61
C SER A 297 22.24 -0.72 -17.59
N ALA A 298 21.36 0.20 -17.99
CA ALA A 298 20.31 0.73 -17.11
C ALA A 298 19.13 -0.24 -16.91
N ARG A 299 18.95 -1.22 -17.80
CA ARG A 299 17.86 -2.20 -17.78
C ARG A 299 18.35 -3.56 -18.28
N PRO A 300 19.13 -4.30 -17.47
CA PRO A 300 19.52 -5.66 -17.84
C PRO A 300 18.30 -6.56 -17.99
N GLY A 301 18.37 -7.54 -18.90
CA GLY A 301 17.37 -8.59 -18.98
C GLY A 301 17.36 -9.41 -17.69
N GLU A 302 16.18 -9.57 -17.08
CA GLU A 302 16.04 -10.25 -15.78
C GLU A 302 14.84 -11.19 -15.75
N LEU A 303 15.12 -12.46 -15.48
CA LEU A 303 14.13 -13.52 -15.28
C LEU A 303 14.11 -13.96 -13.82
N VAL A 304 12.93 -14.05 -13.21
CA VAL A 304 12.79 -14.54 -11.83
C VAL A 304 12.68 -16.06 -11.83
N LEU A 305 13.53 -16.72 -11.03
CA LEU A 305 13.49 -18.17 -10.85
C LEU A 305 12.23 -18.59 -10.09
N ASN A 306 11.83 -19.86 -10.24
CA ASN A 306 10.59 -20.41 -9.68
C ASN A 306 10.53 -20.50 -8.13
N HIS A 307 11.49 -19.91 -7.42
CA HIS A 307 11.66 -20.02 -5.96
C HIS A 307 11.41 -18.68 -5.28
N ILE A 308 10.59 -18.71 -4.23
CA ILE A 308 10.28 -17.55 -3.38
C ILE A 308 10.35 -17.94 -1.91
N VAL A 309 10.92 -17.07 -1.08
CA VAL A 309 11.04 -17.27 0.36
C VAL A 309 10.27 -16.19 1.10
N GLU A 310 9.46 -16.61 2.06
CA GLU A 310 8.91 -15.74 3.11
C GLU A 310 9.64 -16.10 4.41
N ARG A 311 10.36 -15.14 4.99
CA ARG A 311 11.03 -15.29 6.29
C ARG A 311 10.09 -14.79 7.39
N LYS A 312 9.97 -15.58 8.45
CA LYS A 312 9.11 -15.24 9.58
C LYS A 312 9.81 -15.56 10.88
N ARG A 313 10.09 -14.51 11.66
CA ARG A 313 10.49 -14.66 13.07
C ARG A 313 9.28 -15.12 13.89
N LEU A 314 9.53 -15.82 14.98
CA LEU A 314 8.45 -16.42 15.79
C LEU A 314 7.50 -15.37 16.42
N ASP A 315 8.02 -14.20 16.80
CA ASP A 315 7.26 -13.04 17.28
C ASP A 315 6.42 -12.38 16.17
N ASP A 316 6.99 -12.23 14.97
CA ASP A 316 6.29 -11.76 13.78
C ASP A 316 5.20 -12.74 13.33
N LEU A 317 5.42 -14.05 13.50
CA LEU A 317 4.43 -15.09 13.24
C LEU A 317 3.24 -14.94 14.20
N CYS A 318 3.50 -14.81 15.51
CA CYS A 318 2.45 -14.57 16.51
C CYS A 318 1.59 -13.37 16.13
N SER A 319 2.24 -12.23 15.88
CA SER A 319 1.56 -10.99 15.51
C SER A 319 0.70 -11.18 14.26
N SER A 320 1.23 -11.86 13.24
CA SER A 320 0.52 -12.08 11.97
C SER A 320 -0.68 -13.02 12.08
N ILE A 321 -0.69 -13.94 13.05
CA ILE A 321 -1.84 -14.81 13.31
C ILE A 321 -2.95 -14.01 14.00
N ILE A 322 -2.59 -13.18 14.98
CA ILE A 322 -3.53 -12.37 15.76
C ILE A 322 -4.22 -11.32 14.88
N ASP A 323 -3.46 -10.64 14.02
CA ASP A 323 -3.99 -9.59 13.15
C ASP A 323 -4.60 -10.10 11.82
N GLY A 324 -4.57 -11.42 11.59
CA GLY A 324 -5.12 -12.06 10.41
C GLY A 324 -4.26 -11.95 9.13
N ARG A 325 -3.10 -11.27 9.16
CA ARG A 325 -2.20 -11.14 8.00
C ARG A 325 -1.61 -12.47 7.56
N PHE A 326 -1.43 -13.42 8.46
CA PHE A 326 -0.81 -14.73 8.18
C PHE A 326 -1.48 -15.46 7.00
N ARG A 327 -2.82 -15.44 6.93
CA ARG A 327 -3.56 -16.09 5.83
C ARG A 327 -3.47 -15.29 4.52
N GLU A 328 -3.52 -13.96 4.61
CA GLU A 328 -3.42 -13.07 3.45
C GLU A 328 -2.05 -13.17 2.77
N GLN A 329 -0.97 -13.18 3.56
CA GLN A 329 0.40 -13.28 3.06
C GLN A 329 0.59 -14.58 2.27
N LYS A 330 0.17 -15.72 2.84
CA LYS A 330 0.22 -17.03 2.16
C LYS A 330 -0.63 -17.06 0.90
N PHE A 331 -1.81 -16.46 0.93
CA PHE A 331 -2.66 -16.35 -0.27
C PHE A 331 -1.97 -15.58 -1.40
N ARG A 332 -1.27 -14.49 -1.07
CA ARG A 332 -0.50 -13.71 -2.05
C ARG A 332 0.68 -14.51 -2.61
N LEU A 333 1.39 -15.26 -1.78
CA LEU A 333 2.48 -16.15 -2.22
C LEU A 333 1.97 -17.25 -3.17
N LYS A 334 0.79 -17.83 -2.92
CA LYS A 334 0.19 -18.82 -3.83
C LYS A 334 -0.16 -18.26 -5.21
N ARG A 335 -0.42 -16.95 -5.32
CA ARG A 335 -0.87 -16.28 -6.55
C ARG A 335 0.21 -15.38 -7.19
N CYS A 336 1.47 -15.52 -6.79
CA CYS A 336 2.57 -14.72 -7.32
C CYS A 336 3.21 -15.27 -8.60
N GLY A 337 2.79 -16.44 -9.07
CA GLY A 337 3.33 -17.06 -10.29
C GLY A 337 4.62 -17.88 -10.07
N LEU A 338 5.13 -17.95 -8.84
CA LEU A 338 6.24 -18.80 -8.42
C LEU A 338 5.71 -20.01 -7.64
N GLU A 339 6.20 -21.21 -7.97
CA GLU A 339 5.63 -22.47 -7.50
C GLU A 339 6.39 -23.07 -6.32
N HIS A 340 7.71 -22.89 -6.24
CA HIS A 340 8.50 -23.35 -5.09
C HIS A 340 8.49 -22.29 -3.99
N ARG A 341 7.43 -22.33 -3.16
CA ARG A 341 7.27 -21.45 -2.00
C ARG A 341 7.96 -22.03 -0.79
N ILE A 342 8.86 -21.26 -0.20
CA ILE A 342 9.66 -21.62 0.96
C ILE A 342 9.22 -20.72 2.13
N TYR A 343 8.91 -21.33 3.26
CA TYR A 343 8.59 -20.63 4.50
C TYR A 343 9.76 -20.83 5.48
N LEU A 344 10.56 -19.78 5.67
CA LEU A 344 11.74 -19.79 6.52
C LEU A 344 11.37 -19.29 7.92
N VAL A 345 11.24 -20.22 8.88
CA VAL A 345 10.84 -19.91 10.25
C VAL A 345 12.10 -19.78 11.11
N GLU A 346 12.29 -18.60 11.68
CA GLU A 346 13.44 -18.30 12.53
C GLU A 346 13.03 -18.30 14.02
N GLU A 347 13.65 -19.19 14.79
CA GLU A 347 13.36 -19.45 16.20
C GLU A 347 14.22 -18.59 17.14
N GLN A 348 14.46 -17.33 16.76
CA GLN A 348 15.27 -16.42 17.56
C GLN A 348 14.43 -15.76 18.67
N GLY A 349 14.56 -16.27 19.90
CA GLY A 349 13.99 -15.68 21.11
C GLY A 349 13.36 -16.69 22.07
N SER A 350 13.20 -16.30 23.34
CA SER A 350 12.58 -17.16 24.35
C SER A 350 11.09 -17.36 24.04
N VAL A 351 10.71 -18.61 23.78
CA VAL A 351 9.33 -19.07 23.51
C VAL A 351 8.34 -18.60 24.59
N HIS A 352 8.84 -18.28 25.78
CA HIS A 352 8.08 -17.89 26.96
C HIS A 352 7.49 -16.45 26.95
N ASN A 353 7.85 -15.59 25.99
CA ASN A 353 7.33 -14.20 25.90
C ASN A 353 6.34 -13.97 24.75
N LEU A 354 5.85 -15.04 24.12
CA LEU A 354 4.97 -14.95 22.96
C LEU A 354 3.49 -14.85 23.38
N SER A 355 2.71 -14.06 22.62
CA SER A 355 1.28 -13.86 22.88
C SER A 355 0.42 -15.08 22.53
N LEU A 356 0.99 -16.11 21.90
CA LEU A 356 0.31 -17.34 21.52
C LEU A 356 1.04 -18.56 22.09
N PRO A 357 0.31 -19.65 22.41
CA PRO A 357 0.90 -20.91 22.83
C PRO A 357 1.79 -21.52 21.73
N GLU A 358 2.87 -22.18 22.12
CA GLU A 358 3.79 -22.87 21.20
C GLU A 358 3.06 -23.90 20.32
N SER A 359 2.10 -24.64 20.88
CA SER A 359 1.27 -25.59 20.13
C SER A 359 0.51 -24.93 18.97
N THR A 360 0.08 -23.68 19.13
CA THR A 360 -0.61 -22.92 18.07
C THR A 360 0.35 -22.54 16.96
N LEU A 361 1.58 -22.16 17.31
CA LEU A 361 2.63 -21.81 16.35
C LEU A 361 3.10 -23.05 15.58
N LEU A 362 3.34 -24.15 16.29
CA LEU A 362 3.68 -25.42 15.69
C LEU A 362 2.58 -25.88 14.72
N GLN A 363 1.30 -25.81 15.13
CA GLN A 363 0.17 -26.12 14.25
C GLN A 363 0.13 -25.20 13.02
N ALA A 364 0.38 -23.89 13.18
CA ALA A 364 0.38 -22.94 12.08
C ALA A 364 1.50 -23.22 11.04
N VAL A 365 2.69 -23.57 11.53
CA VAL A 365 3.83 -23.98 10.69
C VAL A 365 3.53 -25.30 9.98
N THR A 366 3.03 -26.30 10.70
CA THR A 366 2.65 -27.61 10.14
C THR A 366 1.54 -27.48 9.10
N ASN A 367 0.52 -26.64 9.34
CA ASN A 367 -0.52 -26.35 8.37
C ASN A 367 0.06 -25.70 7.10
N THR A 368 1.08 -24.84 7.25
CA THR A 368 1.76 -24.22 6.11
C THR A 368 2.52 -25.24 5.27
N GLN A 369 3.08 -26.27 5.91
CA GLN A 369 3.74 -27.37 5.21
C GLN A 369 2.74 -28.31 4.52
N VAL A 370 1.75 -28.81 5.28
CA VAL A 370 0.85 -29.90 4.85
C VAL A 370 -0.33 -29.41 4.02
N ILE A 371 -0.98 -28.32 4.44
CA ILE A 371 -2.19 -27.80 3.80
C ILE A 371 -1.84 -26.82 2.69
N ASP A 372 -0.90 -25.91 2.94
CA ASP A 372 -0.53 -24.90 1.95
C ASP A 372 0.51 -25.40 0.93
N GLY A 373 1.19 -26.52 1.21
CA GLY A 373 2.17 -27.15 0.34
C GLY A 373 3.49 -26.37 0.25
N PHE A 374 3.81 -25.56 1.25
CA PHE A 374 5.06 -24.78 1.26
C PHE A 374 6.19 -25.64 1.82
N PHE A 375 7.40 -25.45 1.30
CA PHE A 375 8.59 -26.03 1.91
C PHE A 375 8.95 -25.24 3.17
N VAL A 376 8.84 -25.88 4.34
CA VAL A 376 9.18 -25.22 5.61
C VAL A 376 10.64 -25.50 5.95
N LYS A 377 11.42 -24.44 6.17
CA LYS A 377 12.77 -24.51 6.72
C LYS A 377 12.78 -23.81 8.07
N ARG A 378 13.11 -24.55 9.14
CA ARG A 378 13.36 -23.97 10.46
C ARG A 378 14.84 -23.62 10.59
N THR A 379 15.13 -22.47 11.20
CA THR A 379 16.48 -21.98 11.51
C THR A 379 16.50 -21.43 12.93
N ALA A 380 17.61 -21.65 13.64
CA ALA A 380 17.76 -21.18 15.01
C ALA A 380 17.92 -19.66 15.07
N ASP A 381 18.67 -19.09 14.13
CA ASP A 381 19.01 -17.67 14.11
C ASP A 381 19.23 -17.13 12.69
N ILE A 382 19.56 -15.84 12.62
CA ILE A 382 19.85 -15.13 11.36
C ILE A 382 21.08 -15.69 10.63
N LYS A 383 22.07 -16.24 11.34
CA LYS A 383 23.27 -16.81 10.72
C LYS A 383 22.92 -18.10 9.99
N GLU A 384 22.10 -18.95 10.58
CA GLU A 384 21.56 -20.14 9.93
C GLU A 384 20.65 -19.78 8.76
N SER A 385 19.80 -18.76 8.92
CA SER A 385 18.98 -18.20 7.83
C SER A 385 19.86 -17.74 6.66
N ALA A 386 20.94 -16.99 6.93
CA ALA A 386 21.89 -16.55 5.92
C ALA A 386 22.64 -17.72 5.25
N ALA A 387 23.08 -18.71 6.04
CA ALA A 387 23.74 -19.90 5.54
C ALA A 387 22.83 -20.72 4.63
N TYR A 388 21.56 -20.86 4.99
CA TYR A 388 20.55 -21.51 4.15
C TYR A 388 20.37 -20.78 2.81
N LEU A 389 20.20 -19.45 2.83
CA LEU A 389 20.08 -18.65 1.61
C LEU A 389 21.35 -18.73 0.73
N ALA A 390 22.53 -18.78 1.35
CA ALA A 390 23.80 -18.96 0.65
C ALA A 390 23.89 -20.31 -0.06
N LEU A 391 23.54 -21.40 0.63
CA LEU A 391 23.51 -22.75 0.07
C LEU A 391 22.48 -22.87 -1.04
N MET A 392 21.28 -22.31 -0.85
CA MET A 392 20.24 -22.25 -1.89
C MET A 392 20.73 -21.52 -3.13
N THR A 393 21.41 -20.37 -2.94
CA THR A 393 21.95 -19.59 -4.07
C THR A 393 22.98 -20.39 -4.86
N ARG A 394 23.93 -21.05 -4.17
CA ARG A 394 24.94 -21.91 -4.82
C ARG A 394 24.31 -23.15 -5.48
N GLY A 395 23.27 -23.71 -4.86
CA GLY A 395 22.49 -24.82 -5.41
C GLY A 395 21.80 -24.43 -6.71
N LEU A 396 21.11 -23.28 -6.72
CA LEU A 396 20.43 -22.77 -7.92
C LEU A 396 21.42 -22.36 -9.00
N GLN A 397 22.57 -21.78 -8.65
CA GLN A 397 23.64 -21.50 -9.62
C GLN A 397 24.10 -22.77 -10.33
N ARG A 398 24.35 -23.86 -9.60
CA ARG A 398 24.71 -25.16 -10.19
C ARG A 398 23.58 -25.79 -10.99
N LEU A 399 22.35 -25.71 -10.48
CA LEU A 399 21.18 -26.29 -11.15
C LEU A 399 20.93 -25.66 -12.52
N TYR A 400 21.14 -24.35 -12.66
CA TYR A 400 20.92 -23.61 -13.89
C TYR A 400 22.17 -23.54 -14.79
N GLN A 401 23.32 -24.08 -14.37
CA GLN A 401 24.49 -24.15 -15.25
C GLN A 401 24.15 -24.92 -16.54
N GLY A 402 24.56 -24.38 -17.69
CA GLY A 402 24.32 -25.01 -18.99
C GLY A 402 22.89 -24.89 -19.54
N HIS A 403 21.98 -24.19 -18.86
CA HIS A 403 20.58 -24.05 -19.29
C HIS A 403 20.31 -22.69 -19.93
N THR A 404 19.52 -22.69 -21.01
CA THR A 404 18.97 -21.48 -21.65
C THR A 404 17.65 -21.11 -21.01
N LEU A 405 17.48 -19.84 -20.63
CA LEU A 405 16.29 -19.32 -19.96
C LEU A 405 15.48 -18.43 -20.89
N ARG A 406 14.15 -18.55 -20.85
CA ARG A 406 13.23 -17.82 -21.71
C ARG A 406 12.17 -17.11 -20.89
N SER A 407 11.80 -15.89 -21.29
CA SER A 407 10.67 -15.18 -20.69
C SER A 407 9.35 -15.82 -21.07
N ARG A 408 8.41 -15.88 -20.12
CA ARG A 408 7.00 -16.20 -20.36
C ARG A 408 6.10 -15.03 -19.94
N PRO A 409 4.99 -14.78 -20.66
CA PRO A 409 4.01 -13.77 -20.27
C PRO A 409 3.28 -14.16 -18.98
N TRP A 410 2.64 -13.17 -18.34
CA TRP A 410 1.82 -13.37 -17.15
C TRP A 410 0.47 -14.02 -17.52
N GLY A 411 0.42 -15.35 -17.63
CA GLY A 411 -0.80 -16.10 -17.96
C GLY A 411 -0.52 -17.47 -18.57
N ILE A 412 -1.28 -18.46 -18.10
CA ILE A 412 -1.31 -19.92 -18.38
C ILE A 412 0.05 -20.61 -18.67
N PRO A 413 0.61 -21.37 -17.71
CA PRO A 413 1.39 -22.54 -18.06
C PRO A 413 0.43 -23.54 -18.73
N GLY A 414 0.35 -23.50 -20.06
CA GLY A 414 -0.49 -24.38 -20.88
C GLY A 414 -1.20 -23.60 -21.99
N ASP A 415 -0.65 -23.58 -23.20
CA ASP A 415 -1.30 -24.42 -24.21
C ASP A 415 -1.51 -25.86 -23.72
N PRO A 416 -2.74 -26.40 -23.77
CA PRO A 416 -3.02 -27.81 -23.51
C PRO A 416 -2.28 -28.78 -24.45
N GLU A 417 -1.56 -28.28 -25.46
CA GLU A 417 -0.82 -29.10 -26.42
C GLU A 417 0.64 -29.38 -26.03
N SER A 418 1.21 -28.74 -25.00
CA SER A 418 2.50 -29.16 -24.45
C SER A 418 2.27 -30.14 -23.29
N GLY A 419 2.29 -31.42 -23.67
CA GLY A 419 2.02 -32.62 -22.87
C GLY A 419 2.26 -32.57 -21.37
N ALA A 420 1.35 -33.22 -20.65
CA ALA A 420 1.39 -33.57 -19.25
C ALA A 420 2.59 -34.47 -18.90
N GLY A 421 3.80 -33.91 -18.96
CA GLY A 421 5.00 -34.45 -18.34
C GLY A 421 5.30 -33.73 -17.02
N PRO A 422 6.07 -34.34 -16.10
CA PRO A 422 6.61 -33.61 -14.97
C PRO A 422 7.39 -32.40 -15.49
N SER A 423 7.08 -31.21 -14.97
CA SER A 423 7.77 -29.97 -15.33
C SER A 423 9.29 -30.20 -15.22
N PRO A 424 10.08 -29.95 -16.28
CA PRO A 424 11.51 -30.21 -16.23
C PRO A 424 12.12 -29.38 -15.10
N ASN A 425 12.87 -30.04 -14.21
CA ASN A 425 13.73 -29.37 -13.25
C ASN A 425 15.12 -29.24 -13.87
N PRO A 426 15.64 -28.03 -14.10
CA PRO A 426 15.07 -26.72 -13.75
C PRO A 426 14.03 -26.18 -14.75
N LEU A 427 13.06 -25.41 -14.21
CA LEU A 427 12.14 -24.63 -15.02
C LEU A 427 12.90 -23.55 -15.80
N CYS A 428 12.93 -23.67 -17.13
CA CYS A 428 13.62 -22.72 -18.01
C CYS A 428 12.69 -21.64 -18.60
N SER A 429 11.37 -21.82 -18.46
CA SER A 429 10.35 -20.83 -18.84
C SER A 429 9.97 -19.99 -17.61
N LEU A 430 10.50 -18.77 -17.54
CA LEU A 430 10.49 -17.94 -16.34
C LEU A 430 9.78 -16.60 -16.57
N LEU A 431 9.19 -16.05 -15.51
CA LEU A 431 8.61 -14.71 -15.58
C LEU A 431 9.71 -13.66 -15.64
N THR A 432 9.47 -12.52 -16.27
CA THR A 432 10.36 -11.36 -16.10
C THR A 432 10.25 -10.82 -14.68
N PHE A 433 11.32 -10.25 -14.13
CA PHE A 433 11.27 -9.63 -12.80
C PHE A 433 10.24 -8.49 -12.75
N GLY A 434 10.12 -7.73 -13.85
CA GLY A 434 9.15 -6.65 -14.01
C GLY A 434 7.70 -7.13 -13.90
N ASP A 435 7.34 -8.17 -14.66
CA ASP A 435 5.99 -8.76 -14.61
C ASP A 435 5.69 -9.38 -13.26
N PHE A 436 6.65 -10.09 -12.68
CA PHE A 436 6.53 -10.64 -11.33
C PHE A 436 6.22 -9.58 -10.28
N ASN A 437 7.06 -8.56 -10.20
CA ASN A 437 6.91 -7.57 -9.15
C ASN A 437 5.65 -6.72 -9.37
N THR A 438 5.33 -6.37 -10.62
CA THR A 438 4.12 -5.61 -10.98
C THR A 438 2.85 -6.43 -10.72
N GLY A 439 2.82 -7.70 -11.12
CA GLY A 439 1.72 -8.63 -10.90
C GLY A 439 1.47 -8.96 -9.42
N ALA A 440 2.47 -8.76 -8.56
CA ALA A 440 2.40 -8.96 -7.11
C ALA A 440 1.93 -7.72 -6.31
N MET A 441 1.74 -6.57 -6.96
CA MET A 441 1.27 -5.35 -6.31
C MET A 441 -0.06 -5.58 -5.58
N LYS A 442 -0.17 -5.02 -4.36
CA LYS A 442 -1.35 -5.19 -3.50
C LYS A 442 -2.62 -4.59 -4.11
N ASN A 443 -2.47 -3.52 -4.88
CA ASN A 443 -3.56 -2.83 -5.56
C ASN A 443 -3.71 -3.35 -6.99
N LYS A 444 -4.13 -4.60 -7.14
CA LYS A 444 -4.49 -5.13 -8.46
C LYS A 444 -5.75 -4.43 -8.96
N ALA A 445 -5.88 -4.28 -10.28
CA ALA A 445 -7.14 -3.91 -10.89
C ALA A 445 -8.22 -4.89 -10.39
N GLN A 446 -9.29 -4.37 -9.82
CA GLN A 446 -10.38 -5.16 -9.25
C GLN A 446 -11.49 -5.25 -10.28
N SER A 447 -12.01 -6.45 -10.52
CA SER A 447 -13.20 -6.57 -11.36
C SER A 447 -14.44 -6.15 -10.58
N VAL A 448 -15.46 -5.62 -11.28
CA VAL A 448 -16.77 -5.32 -10.68
C VAL A 448 -17.33 -6.55 -9.96
N ARG A 449 -17.15 -7.73 -10.56
CA ARG A 449 -17.54 -9.04 -9.97
C ARG A 449 -16.89 -9.27 -8.61
N GLU A 450 -15.57 -9.05 -8.49
CA GLU A 450 -14.82 -9.25 -7.24
C GLU A 450 -15.14 -8.18 -6.18
N VAL A 451 -15.35 -6.94 -6.58
CA VAL A 451 -15.80 -5.87 -5.67
C VAL A 451 -17.17 -6.21 -5.13
N PHE A 452 -18.09 -6.64 -5.99
CA PHE A 452 -19.45 -6.99 -5.61
C PHE A 452 -19.50 -8.17 -4.64
N ALA A 453 -18.72 -9.23 -4.89
CA ALA A 453 -18.60 -10.34 -3.95
C ALA A 453 -18.15 -9.88 -2.54
N ARG A 454 -17.19 -8.96 -2.47
CA ARG A 454 -16.70 -8.40 -1.18
C ARG A 454 -17.73 -7.50 -0.51
N GLN A 455 -18.53 -6.75 -1.27
CA GLN A 455 -19.65 -5.96 -0.74
C GLN A 455 -20.70 -6.88 -0.11
N LEU A 456 -21.08 -7.96 -0.78
CA LEU A 456 -22.05 -8.94 -0.26
C LEU A 456 -21.58 -9.57 1.06
N MET A 457 -20.28 -9.88 1.17
CA MET A 457 -19.69 -10.43 2.39
C MET A 457 -19.66 -9.45 3.59
N GLN A 458 -20.01 -8.17 3.40
CA GLN A 458 -20.19 -7.24 4.53
C GLN A 458 -21.47 -7.55 5.32
N VAL A 459 -22.43 -8.25 4.71
CA VAL A 459 -23.67 -8.68 5.39
C VAL A 459 -23.38 -9.92 6.23
N ARG A 460 -23.63 -9.83 7.54
CA ARG A 460 -23.41 -10.94 8.48
C ARG A 460 -24.19 -12.18 8.04
N GLY A 461 -23.47 -13.30 7.88
CA GLY A 461 -24.05 -14.56 7.43
C GLY A 461 -23.85 -14.88 5.94
N VAL A 462 -23.33 -13.92 5.16
CA VAL A 462 -22.87 -14.14 3.78
C VAL A 462 -21.39 -14.52 3.79
N SER A 463 -21.11 -15.81 3.65
CA SER A 463 -19.75 -16.34 3.49
C SER A 463 -19.26 -16.20 2.04
N GLY A 464 -17.97 -16.45 1.81
CA GLY A 464 -17.42 -16.46 0.44
C GLY A 464 -18.12 -17.43 -0.50
N GLU A 465 -18.56 -18.58 -0.02
CA GLU A 465 -19.33 -19.55 -0.83
C GLU A 465 -20.72 -19.02 -1.22
N LYS A 466 -21.39 -18.30 -0.31
CA LYS A 466 -22.69 -17.67 -0.58
C LYS A 466 -22.55 -16.48 -1.52
N ALA A 467 -21.53 -15.65 -1.30
CA ALA A 467 -21.21 -14.54 -2.19
C ALA A 467 -20.86 -15.04 -3.60
N ALA A 468 -20.09 -16.12 -3.72
CA ALA A 468 -19.79 -16.73 -5.01
C ALA A 468 -21.06 -17.20 -5.73
N ALA A 469 -21.97 -17.89 -5.03
CA ALA A 469 -23.24 -18.34 -5.60
C ALA A 469 -24.14 -17.17 -6.05
N LEU A 470 -24.22 -16.10 -5.26
CA LEU A 470 -24.96 -14.90 -5.61
C LEU A 470 -24.38 -14.23 -6.86
N VAL A 471 -23.06 -14.08 -6.90
CA VAL A 471 -22.37 -13.41 -8.00
C VAL A 471 -22.34 -14.28 -9.27
N ASP A 472 -22.49 -15.60 -9.13
CA ASP A 472 -22.67 -16.50 -10.27
C ASP A 472 -23.99 -16.24 -11.00
N ARG A 473 -25.07 -16.05 -10.24
CA ARG A 473 -26.38 -15.73 -10.80
C ARG A 473 -26.52 -14.27 -11.25
N TYR A 474 -25.91 -13.34 -10.52
CA TYR A 474 -25.93 -11.89 -10.78
C TYR A 474 -24.50 -11.35 -10.72
N SER A 475 -23.86 -11.18 -11.87
CA SER A 475 -22.42 -10.89 -11.93
C SER A 475 -22.03 -9.49 -11.46
N THR A 476 -22.98 -8.56 -11.37
CA THR A 476 -22.78 -7.17 -11.00
C THR A 476 -23.93 -6.63 -10.14
N PRO A 477 -23.72 -5.54 -9.37
CA PRO A 477 -24.80 -4.91 -8.61
C PRO A 477 -25.96 -4.45 -9.48
N ALA A 478 -25.67 -3.91 -10.67
CA ALA A 478 -26.69 -3.48 -11.63
C ALA A 478 -27.56 -4.66 -12.12
N SER A 479 -26.96 -5.83 -12.35
CA SER A 479 -27.70 -7.04 -12.72
C SER A 479 -28.65 -7.50 -11.60
N LEU A 480 -28.24 -7.35 -10.34
CA LEU A 480 -29.10 -7.66 -9.20
C LEU A 480 -30.23 -6.63 -9.05
N LEU A 481 -29.94 -5.34 -9.18
CA LEU A 481 -30.95 -4.27 -9.12
C LEU A 481 -31.99 -4.41 -10.23
N ALA A 482 -31.56 -4.68 -11.48
CA ALA A 482 -32.48 -4.92 -12.58
C ALA A 482 -33.41 -6.12 -12.32
N ALA A 483 -32.93 -7.15 -11.62
CA ALA A 483 -33.76 -8.28 -11.22
C ALA A 483 -34.79 -7.90 -10.14
N TYR A 484 -34.43 -7.04 -9.18
CA TYR A 484 -35.39 -6.49 -8.22
C TYR A 484 -36.41 -5.57 -8.86
N ASP A 485 -36.01 -4.74 -9.82
CA ASP A 485 -36.90 -3.84 -10.56
C ASP A 485 -37.91 -4.62 -11.43
N SER A 486 -37.51 -5.80 -11.91
CA SER A 486 -38.40 -6.70 -12.66
C SER A 486 -39.43 -7.44 -11.80
N CYS A 487 -39.33 -7.37 -10.47
CA CYS A 487 -40.28 -8.01 -9.56
C CYS A 487 -41.56 -7.18 -9.42
N ALA A 488 -42.72 -7.83 -9.51
CA ALA A 488 -44.02 -7.17 -9.44
C ALA A 488 -44.45 -6.78 -8.01
N SER A 489 -43.94 -7.48 -6.98
CA SER A 489 -44.30 -7.23 -5.59
C SER A 489 -43.08 -7.19 -4.65
N PRO A 490 -43.18 -6.47 -3.51
CA PRO A 490 -42.12 -6.46 -2.49
C PRO A 490 -41.82 -7.85 -1.92
N LYS A 491 -42.83 -8.74 -1.89
CA LYS A 491 -42.68 -10.11 -1.39
C LYS A 491 -41.87 -10.98 -2.35
N ASP A 492 -41.96 -10.72 -3.65
CA ASP A 492 -41.15 -11.40 -4.66
C ASP A 492 -39.68 -10.94 -4.55
N GLN A 493 -39.45 -9.66 -4.30
CA GLN A 493 -38.10 -9.13 -4.02
C GLN A 493 -37.50 -9.82 -2.78
N GLU A 494 -38.26 -9.95 -1.68
CA GLU A 494 -37.77 -10.64 -0.47
C GLU A 494 -37.41 -12.11 -0.70
N THR A 495 -38.04 -12.79 -1.66
CA THR A 495 -37.85 -14.22 -1.92
C THR A 495 -36.93 -14.51 -3.11
N LEU A 496 -36.59 -13.51 -3.92
CA LEU A 496 -35.80 -13.63 -5.16
C LEU A 496 -34.50 -14.42 -5.00
N LEU A 497 -33.78 -14.22 -3.89
CA LEU A 497 -32.48 -14.85 -3.64
C LEU A 497 -32.58 -16.09 -2.76
N SER A 498 -33.76 -16.39 -2.21
CA SER A 498 -33.94 -17.42 -1.17
C SER A 498 -33.62 -18.83 -1.66
N THR A 499 -33.83 -19.10 -2.95
CA THR A 499 -33.66 -20.40 -3.61
C THR A 499 -32.27 -20.61 -4.22
N ILE A 500 -31.40 -19.59 -4.18
CA ILE A 500 -30.03 -19.69 -4.70
C ILE A 500 -29.27 -20.77 -3.94
N LYS A 501 -28.65 -21.66 -4.69
CA LYS A 501 -27.91 -22.80 -4.15
C LYS A 501 -26.47 -22.39 -3.84
N CYS A 502 -26.03 -22.65 -2.62
CA CYS A 502 -24.74 -22.22 -2.10
C CYS A 502 -23.86 -23.40 -1.69
N GLY A 503 -22.56 -23.31 -2.03
CA GLY A 503 -21.54 -24.25 -1.62
C GLY A 503 -21.69 -25.65 -2.23
N ARG A 504 -20.85 -26.59 -1.77
CA ARG A 504 -20.80 -27.96 -2.31
C ARG A 504 -22.09 -28.76 -2.08
N LEU A 505 -22.77 -28.49 -0.97
CA LEU A 505 -24.01 -29.17 -0.58
C LEU A 505 -25.26 -28.58 -1.26
N GLN A 506 -25.10 -27.58 -2.14
CA GLN A 506 -26.20 -26.94 -2.87
C GLN A 506 -27.35 -26.51 -1.94
N ARG A 507 -27.02 -25.96 -0.77
CA ARG A 507 -28.01 -25.53 0.22
C ARG A 507 -28.62 -24.20 -0.20
N ASN A 508 -29.91 -24.01 0.04
CA ASN A 508 -30.56 -22.73 -0.23
C ASN A 508 -29.94 -21.62 0.63
N LEU A 509 -29.77 -20.43 0.05
CA LEU A 509 -29.33 -19.23 0.76
C LEU A 509 -30.26 -18.92 1.95
N GLY A 510 -31.56 -19.16 1.74
CA GLY A 510 -32.60 -19.05 2.76
C GLY A 510 -33.31 -17.69 2.73
N PRO A 511 -34.57 -17.65 3.21
CA PRO A 511 -35.42 -16.46 3.12
C PRO A 511 -34.92 -15.30 3.98
N ALA A 512 -34.25 -15.56 5.11
CA ALA A 512 -33.74 -14.51 5.99
C ALA A 512 -32.68 -13.63 5.30
N LEU A 513 -31.67 -14.25 4.68
CA LEU A 513 -30.62 -13.51 3.97
C LEU A 513 -31.15 -12.85 2.69
N SER A 514 -32.09 -13.51 2.00
CA SER A 514 -32.76 -12.94 0.83
C SER A 514 -33.50 -11.64 1.20
N ARG A 515 -34.28 -11.66 2.29
CA ARG A 515 -34.95 -10.46 2.81
C ARG A 515 -33.96 -9.36 3.20
N THR A 516 -32.89 -9.69 3.91
CA THR A 516 -31.88 -8.69 4.30
C THR A 516 -31.23 -8.02 3.09
N LEU A 517 -30.93 -8.78 2.04
CA LEU A 517 -30.37 -8.23 0.80
C LEU A 517 -31.41 -7.42 0.03
N ALA A 518 -32.68 -7.85 -0.01
CA ALA A 518 -33.76 -7.08 -0.62
C ALA A 518 -33.93 -5.73 0.08
N GLN A 519 -33.92 -5.70 1.41
CA GLN A 519 -33.96 -4.46 2.19
C GLN A 519 -32.77 -3.55 1.87
N LEU A 520 -31.56 -4.09 1.76
CA LEU A 520 -30.35 -3.32 1.45
C LEU A 520 -30.40 -2.65 0.06
N TYR A 521 -30.94 -3.34 -0.95
CA TYR A 521 -30.91 -2.87 -2.34
C TYR A 521 -32.21 -2.19 -2.80
N CYS A 522 -33.34 -2.43 -2.14
CA CYS A 522 -34.65 -1.93 -2.56
C CYS A 522 -35.20 -0.82 -1.66
N SER A 523 -34.59 -0.54 -0.49
CA SER A 523 -35.06 0.55 0.37
C SER A 523 -34.76 1.92 -0.25
N CYS A 524 -35.79 2.70 -0.56
CA CYS A 524 -35.62 4.08 -1.02
C CYS A 524 -35.23 5.06 0.10
N SER A 525 -35.48 4.69 1.36
CA SER A 525 -35.11 5.48 2.54
C SER A 525 -33.64 5.28 2.92
N PRO A 526 -33.02 6.23 3.65
CA PRO A 526 -31.71 6.02 4.25
C PRO A 526 -31.68 4.73 5.08
N LEU A 527 -30.64 3.91 4.88
CA LEU A 527 -30.43 2.66 5.62
C LEU A 527 -30.17 2.96 7.11
N THR A 528 -30.75 2.15 8.00
CA THR A 528 -30.66 2.27 9.46
C THR A 528 -29.80 1.21 10.13
#